data_AF-A0AB34V9A9-F1
#
_entry.id   AF-A0AB34V9A9-F1
#
_cell.length_a   1.000
_cell.length_b   1.000
_cell.length_c   1.000
_cell.angle_alpha   90.00
_cell.angle_beta   90.00
_cell.angle_gamma   90.00
#
_symmetry.space_group_name_H-M   'P 1'
#
loop_
_entity.id
_entity.type
_entity.pdbx_description
1 polymer ?
#
loop_
_entity_poly.entity_id
_entity_poly.type
_entity_poly.pdbx_seq_one_letter_code
_entity_poly.pdbx_strand_id
1 'polypeptide(L)'
;MKTTLTFAALSLASLLSFGAHAASPVTNQQAQEMNLQPLNQTITVSGIDGDQTNVRQVLSQKADAQGAGHYRVIENNRDDTFHVTAELYK
;
A
#
# COMPACT_ATOMS: atom_id res chain seq x y z
N MET A 1 -52.01 -12.08 -18.77
CA MET A 1 -50.99 -11.01 -18.69
C MET A 1 -49.67 -11.63 -18.25
N LYS A 2 -48.58 -11.29 -18.95
CA LYS A 2 -47.19 -11.68 -18.63
C LYS A 2 -46.71 -10.88 -17.43
N THR A 3 -46.17 -11.53 -16.40
CA THR A 3 -45.39 -10.85 -15.35
C THR A 3 -44.04 -11.52 -15.20
N THR A 4 -43.14 -11.15 -16.10
CA THR A 4 -41.69 -11.21 -15.89
C THR A 4 -41.34 -10.08 -14.93
N LEU A 5 -40.98 -10.38 -13.68
CA LEU A 5 -40.37 -9.44 -12.73
C LEU A 5 -39.15 -10.15 -12.12
N THR A 6 -37.98 -10.04 -12.75
CA THR A 6 -36.90 -9.13 -12.35
C THR A 6 -36.28 -9.51 -10.99
N PHE A 7 -35.41 -10.53 -10.99
CA PHE A 7 -34.44 -10.79 -9.92
C PHE A 7 -33.28 -9.80 -10.03
N ALA A 8 -33.49 -8.57 -9.58
CA ALA A 8 -32.46 -7.54 -9.49
C ALA A 8 -32.27 -7.15 -8.02
N ALA A 9 -31.81 -8.07 -7.17
CA ALA A 9 -31.50 -7.75 -5.77
C ALA A 9 -30.66 -8.84 -5.11
N LEU A 10 -29.39 -8.99 -5.50
CA LEU A 10 -28.35 -9.43 -4.56
C LEU A 10 -27.13 -8.54 -4.79
N SER A 11 -27.32 -7.32 -4.31
CA SER A 11 -26.32 -6.33 -4.00
C SER A 11 -25.05 -6.98 -3.42
N LEU A 12 -23.96 -6.85 -4.17
CA LEU A 12 -22.71 -6.23 -3.72
C LEU A 12 -22.31 -6.48 -2.26
N ALA A 13 -22.13 -7.75 -1.90
CA ALA A 13 -21.45 -8.13 -0.66
C ALA A 13 -19.95 -8.34 -0.93
N SER A 14 -19.31 -7.41 -1.62
CA SER A 14 -17.86 -7.23 -1.49
C SER A 14 -17.64 -6.28 -0.33
N LEU A 15 -17.94 -6.74 0.89
CA LEU A 15 -17.34 -6.19 2.10
C LEU A 15 -15.85 -6.50 1.95
N LEU A 16 -15.12 -5.58 1.32
CA LEU A 16 -13.67 -5.57 1.38
C LEU A 16 -13.35 -5.41 2.86
N SER A 17 -13.11 -6.54 3.52
CA SER A 17 -12.57 -6.60 4.87
C SER A 17 -11.21 -5.92 4.80
N PHE A 18 -11.17 -4.62 5.10
CA PHE A 18 -9.96 -3.90 5.42
C PHE A 18 -9.50 -4.40 6.79
N GLY A 19 -8.99 -5.63 6.83
CA GLY A 19 -8.19 -6.08 7.95
C GLY A 19 -7.00 -5.14 8.09
N ALA A 20 -6.65 -4.78 9.32
CA ALA A 20 -5.47 -3.99 9.63
C ALA A 20 -4.22 -4.78 9.22
N HIS A 21 -3.87 -4.68 7.94
CA HIS A 21 -2.72 -5.31 7.34
C HIS A 21 -1.71 -4.21 7.06
N ALA A 22 -0.57 -4.28 7.75
CA ALA A 22 0.54 -3.38 7.48
C ALA A 22 0.84 -3.39 5.98
N ALA A 23 1.09 -2.21 5.40
CA ALA A 23 1.15 -2.05 3.95
C ALA A 23 2.19 -3.00 3.35
N SER A 24 1.84 -3.64 2.24
CA SER A 24 2.72 -4.64 1.63
C SER A 24 3.71 -3.99 0.65
N PRO A 25 5.00 -4.38 0.66
CA PRO A 25 5.95 -3.91 -0.33
C PRO A 25 5.60 -4.45 -1.72
N VAL A 26 5.51 -3.57 -2.71
CA VAL A 26 5.27 -3.92 -4.12
C VAL A 26 6.40 -3.41 -5.01
N THR A 27 6.66 -4.15 -6.09
CA THR A 27 7.58 -3.69 -7.15
C THR A 27 6.82 -2.82 -8.14
N ASN A 28 7.56 -2.08 -8.99
CA ASN A 28 6.95 -1.25 -10.03
C ASN A 28 6.05 -2.08 -10.98
N GLN A 29 6.50 -3.29 -11.36
CA GLN A 29 5.70 -4.20 -12.19
C GLN A 29 4.42 -4.64 -11.48
N GLN A 30 4.49 -5.06 -10.21
CA GLN A 30 3.28 -5.47 -9.46
C GLN A 30 2.28 -4.32 -9.32
N ALA A 31 2.76 -3.10 -9.06
CA ALA A 31 1.88 -1.93 -8.98
C ALA A 31 1.16 -1.65 -10.30
N GLN A 32 1.84 -1.84 -11.43
CA GLN A 32 1.28 -1.71 -12.77
C GLN A 32 0.31 -2.85 -13.11
N GLU A 33 0.70 -4.10 -12.86
CA GLU A 33 -0.11 -5.30 -13.13
C GLU A 33 -1.42 -5.29 -12.33
N MET A 34 -1.34 -4.89 -11.06
CA MET A 34 -2.50 -4.77 -10.17
C MET A 34 -3.29 -3.47 -10.38
N ASN A 35 -2.84 -2.58 -11.29
CA ASN A 35 -3.43 -1.25 -11.52
C ASN A 35 -3.67 -0.49 -10.19
N LEU A 36 -2.68 -0.53 -9.29
CA LEU A 36 -2.79 0.12 -7.99
C LEU A 36 -2.92 1.62 -8.15
N GLN A 37 -3.81 2.24 -7.37
CA GLN A 37 -4.01 3.69 -7.44
C GLN A 37 -2.93 4.37 -6.61
N PRO A 38 -2.04 5.19 -7.22
CA PRO A 38 -1.05 5.93 -6.47
C PRO A 38 -1.77 6.94 -5.59
N LEU A 39 -1.37 6.98 -4.31
CA LEU A 39 -1.89 7.96 -3.36
C LEU A 39 -1.27 9.36 -3.56
N ASN A 40 -0.29 9.50 -4.46
CA ASN A 40 0.52 10.70 -4.66
C ASN A 40 1.16 11.20 -3.35
N GLN A 41 1.46 10.26 -2.45
CA GLN A 41 2.08 10.51 -1.16
C GLN A 41 3.31 9.63 -1.06
N THR A 42 4.34 10.17 -0.43
CA THR A 42 5.59 9.46 -0.14
C THR A 42 5.87 9.54 1.35
N ILE A 43 6.49 8.48 1.86
CA ILE A 43 7.00 8.43 3.22
C ILE A 43 8.51 8.24 3.16
N THR A 44 9.24 8.93 4.01
CA THR A 44 10.69 8.76 4.15
C THR A 44 10.99 8.24 5.55
N VAL A 45 11.83 7.22 5.61
CA VAL A 45 12.40 6.68 6.85
C VAL A 45 13.88 6.93 6.82
N SER A 46 14.38 7.57 7.87
CA SER A 46 15.78 7.97 8.00
C SER A 46 16.36 7.39 9.28
N GLY A 47 17.66 7.09 9.29
CA GLY A 47 18.37 6.63 10.48
C GLY A 47 19.87 6.58 10.29
N ILE A 48 20.57 6.14 11.33
CA ILE A 48 22.03 5.93 11.31
C ILE A 48 22.36 4.51 10.81
N ASP A 49 23.50 4.36 10.15
CA ASP A 49 23.94 3.04 9.69
C ASP A 49 24.08 2.06 10.88
N GLY A 50 23.46 0.88 10.77
CA GLY A 50 23.35 -0.11 11.85
C GLY A 50 21.94 -0.34 12.44
N ASP A 51 20.98 0.60 12.30
CA ASP A 51 19.60 0.47 12.81
C ASP A 51 18.59 0.00 11.75
N GLN A 52 19.10 -0.61 10.66
CA GLN A 52 18.30 -0.92 9.48
C GLN A 52 17.39 -2.15 9.64
N THR A 53 17.51 -2.90 10.74
CA THR A 53 16.81 -4.17 10.97
C THR A 53 15.30 -4.05 10.78
N ASN A 54 14.73 -2.87 11.07
CA ASN A 54 13.29 -2.65 11.08
C ASN A 54 12.78 -1.66 10.02
N VAL A 55 13.60 -1.17 9.09
CA VAL A 55 13.20 -0.11 8.14
C VAL A 55 11.98 -0.51 7.31
N ARG A 56 11.92 -1.77 6.86
CA ARG A 56 10.76 -2.29 6.12
C ARG A 56 9.49 -2.29 6.96
N GLN A 57 9.60 -2.68 8.23
CA GLN A 57 8.47 -2.69 9.14
C GLN A 57 8.00 -1.27 9.46
N VAL A 58 8.92 -0.34 9.69
CA VAL A 58 8.60 1.08 9.92
C VAL A 58 7.95 1.69 8.68
N LEU A 59 8.46 1.40 7.48
CA LEU A 59 7.85 1.83 6.22
C LEU A 59 6.44 1.27 6.05
N SER A 60 6.28 -0.04 6.27
CA SER A 60 4.99 -0.73 6.18
C SER A 60 3.95 -0.15 7.16
N GLN A 61 4.34 0.09 8.41
CA GLN A 61 3.48 0.71 9.42
C GLN A 61 3.15 2.17 9.10
N LYS A 62 4.13 2.96 8.65
CA LYS A 62 3.89 4.35 8.23
C LYS A 62 2.97 4.40 7.02
N ALA A 63 3.15 3.51 6.05
CA ALA A 63 2.30 3.42 4.87
C ALA A 63 0.86 3.06 5.24
N ASP A 64 0.68 2.06 6.11
CA ASP A 64 -0.64 1.67 6.64
C ASP A 64 -1.31 2.82 7.41
N ALA A 65 -0.55 3.53 8.25
CA ALA A 65 -1.04 4.70 8.98
C ALA A 65 -1.48 5.86 8.05
N GLN A 66 -0.95 5.93 6.82
CA GLN A 66 -1.37 6.88 5.78
C GLN A 66 -2.54 6.35 4.94
N GLY A 67 -3.08 5.18 5.27
CA GLY A 67 -4.19 4.54 4.56
C GLY A 67 -3.77 3.85 3.25
N ALA A 68 -2.49 3.51 3.11
CA ALA A 68 -1.96 2.77 1.97
C ALA A 68 -2.00 1.26 2.23
N GLY A 69 -2.55 0.49 1.29
CA GLY A 69 -2.47 -0.98 1.33
C GLY A 69 -1.12 -1.50 0.82
N HIS A 70 -0.44 -0.70 0.00
CA HIS A 70 0.81 -1.07 -0.64
C HIS A 70 1.80 0.11 -0.66
N TYR A 71 3.09 -0.21 -0.67
CA TYR A 71 4.15 0.79 -0.83
C TYR A 71 5.25 0.31 -1.76
N ARG A 72 5.86 1.25 -2.51
CA ARG A 72 7.01 0.98 -3.39
C ARG A 72 8.17 1.86 -2.96
N VAL A 73 9.31 1.25 -2.65
CA VAL A 73 10.54 2.02 -2.41
C VAL A 73 11.00 2.66 -3.71
N ILE A 74 11.11 3.99 -3.72
CA ILE A 74 11.52 4.80 -4.87
C ILE A 74 12.92 5.36 -4.71
N GLU A 75 13.38 5.46 -3.48
CA GLU A 75 14.70 5.97 -3.13
C GLU A 75 15.27 5.15 -1.97
N ASN A 76 16.55 4.85 -2.05
CA ASN A 76 17.28 4.13 -1.03
C ASN A 76 18.71 4.65 -1.00
N ASN A 77 18.92 5.77 -0.30
CA ASN A 77 20.23 6.36 -0.08
C ASN A 77 20.87 5.72 1.16
N ARG A 78 22.16 5.40 1.06
CA ARG A 78 22.96 4.75 2.10
C ARG A 78 24.35 5.38 2.12
N ASP A 79 24.45 6.50 2.82
CA ASP A 79 25.72 7.15 3.15
C ASP A 79 26.01 6.94 4.66
N ASP A 80 26.58 7.93 5.35
CA ASP A 80 26.75 7.92 6.83
C ASP A 80 25.42 7.78 7.59
N THR A 81 24.33 8.17 6.92
CA THR A 81 22.94 7.96 7.34
C THR A 81 22.19 7.30 6.18
N PHE A 82 21.14 6.54 6.50
CA PHE A 82 20.28 5.96 5.48
C PHE A 82 19.00 6.78 5.36
N HIS A 83 18.50 6.90 4.13
CA HIS A 83 17.21 7.49 3.81
C HIS A 83 16.49 6.60 2.80
N VAL A 84 15.34 6.08 3.20
CA VAL A 84 14.50 5.25 2.33
C VAL A 84 13.18 5.95 2.12
N THR A 85 12.91 6.35 0.88
CA THR A 85 11.64 6.96 0.48
C THR A 85 10.80 5.92 -0.24
N ALA A 86 9.54 5.79 0.17
CA ALA A 86 8.56 4.93 -0.47
C ALA A 86 7.34 5.73 -0.93
N GLU A 87 6.85 5.43 -2.12
CA GLU A 87 5.58 5.89 -2.66
C GLU A 87 4.45 4.96 -2.19
N LEU A 88 3.30 5.55 -1.92
CA LEU A 88 2.13 4.88 -1.36
C LEU A 88 1.07 4.58 -2.41
N TYR A 89 0.38 3.45 -2.24
CA TYR A 89 -0.72 3.02 -3.10
C TYR A 89 -1.92 2.51 -2.30
N LYS A 90 -3.10 2.73 -2.86
CA LYS A 90 -4.39 2.22 -2.37
C LYS A 90 -4.64 0.80 -2.85
#